data_AF-A0A7W5A1Q7-F1
#
_entry.id   AF-A0A7W5A1Q7-F1
#
_cell.length_a   1.000
_cell.length_b   1.000
_cell.length_c   1.000
_cell.angle_alpha   90.00
_cell.angle_beta   90.00
_cell.angle_gamma   90.00
#
_symmetry.space_group_name_H-M   'P 1'
#
loop_
_entity.id
_entity.type
_entity.pdbx_description
1 polymer ?
#
loop_
_entity_poly.entity_id
_entity_poly.type
_entity_poly.pdbx_seq_one_letter_code
_entity_poly.pdbx_strand_id
1 'polypeptide(L)'
;MSEILINVRGSHSVEVPPEVGVVHAEVRFAGASPEVVLDRLRHGVARVRERLEQLESDGAVDRVVIQQARTSIDRDGPKGRDWLKVVHRATVWFWADFVDFEELGVWVGRSATEEGVQVRDVSWRLAKETQLNAEREVRQEAVRQAKVRAQDYADALDLGPVSVRSINDVGFHRDVAYASMAVGPEVELAPELAFDPDDITVSAEVEAAFAVGS
;
A
#
# COMPACT_ATOMS: atom_id res chain seq x y z
N MET A 1 -30.05 31.55 31.29
CA MET A 1 -30.47 30.26 30.71
C MET A 1 -29.31 29.30 30.83
N SER A 2 -29.57 28.01 31.01
CA SER A 2 -28.52 26.99 31.06
C SER A 2 -28.02 26.74 29.64
N GLU A 3 -26.72 26.81 29.41
CA GLU A 3 -26.10 26.41 28.15
C GLU A 3 -26.37 24.91 27.90
N ILE A 4 -26.87 24.55 26.72
CA ILE A 4 -27.07 23.16 26.33
C ILE A 4 -25.92 22.75 25.42
N LEU A 5 -25.25 21.64 25.76
CA LEU A 5 -24.18 21.06 24.96
C LEU A 5 -24.69 19.85 24.17
N ILE A 6 -24.44 19.85 22.86
CA ILE A 6 -24.74 18.78 21.93
C ILE A 6 -23.41 18.18 21.46
N ASN A 7 -23.13 16.94 21.87
CA ASN A 7 -21.94 16.20 21.44
C ASN A 7 -22.31 15.24 20.31
N VAL A 8 -21.60 15.33 19.20
CA VAL A 8 -21.87 14.53 18.01
C VAL A 8 -20.58 14.04 17.39
N ARG A 9 -20.71 12.96 16.64
CA ARG A 9 -19.68 12.47 15.72
C ARG A 9 -20.08 12.76 14.29
N GLY A 10 -19.15 13.27 13.51
CA GLY A 10 -19.24 13.40 12.06
C GLY A 10 -18.23 12.48 11.39
N SER A 11 -18.62 11.84 10.29
CA SER A 11 -17.75 11.02 9.47
C SER A 11 -18.07 11.19 7.99
N HIS A 12 -17.05 11.03 7.16
CA HIS A 12 -17.20 11.02 5.71
C HIS A 12 -16.13 10.11 5.08
N SER A 13 -16.47 9.50 3.95
CA SER A 13 -15.56 8.66 3.17
C SER A 13 -15.78 8.87 1.68
N VAL A 14 -14.70 8.71 0.92
CA VAL A 14 -14.70 8.72 -0.55
C VAL A 14 -13.93 7.50 -1.04
N GLU A 15 -14.38 6.96 -2.18
CA GLU A 15 -13.68 5.91 -2.92
C GLU A 15 -12.89 6.57 -4.05
N VAL A 16 -11.59 6.26 -4.15
CA VAL A 16 -10.71 6.85 -5.15
C VAL A 16 -9.95 5.74 -5.87
N PRO A 17 -10.00 5.68 -7.22
CA PRO A 17 -9.23 4.71 -7.97
C PRO A 17 -7.74 4.82 -7.65
N PRO A 18 -7.02 3.69 -7.51
CA PRO A 18 -5.59 3.72 -7.28
C PRO A 18 -4.85 4.29 -8.50
N GLU A 19 -3.76 5.01 -8.22
CA GLU A 19 -2.97 5.70 -9.26
C GLU A 19 -1.58 5.10 -9.39
N VAL A 20 -1.12 4.33 -8.39
CA VAL A 20 0.20 3.71 -8.37
C VAL A 20 0.13 2.29 -7.84
N GLY A 21 0.68 1.36 -8.62
CA GLY A 21 0.94 -0.02 -8.21
C GLY A 21 2.38 -0.18 -7.73
N VAL A 22 2.56 -0.50 -6.45
CA VAL A 22 3.88 -0.73 -5.85
C VAL A 22 4.17 -2.21 -5.86
N VAL A 23 5.15 -2.62 -6.66
CA VAL A 23 5.67 -3.98 -6.63
C VAL A 23 6.57 -4.15 -5.42
N HIS A 24 6.35 -5.21 -4.64
CA HIS A 24 7.26 -5.69 -3.62
C HIS A 24 7.89 -6.99 -4.11
N ALA A 25 9.21 -6.99 -4.35
CA ALA A 25 9.89 -8.14 -4.92
C ALA A 25 11.29 -8.36 -4.32
N GLU A 26 11.85 -9.54 -4.59
CA GLU A 26 13.20 -9.90 -4.18
C GLU A 26 13.95 -10.64 -5.28
N VAL A 27 15.26 -10.38 -5.37
CA VAL A 27 16.20 -11.26 -6.09
C VAL A 27 16.86 -12.16 -5.05
N ARG A 28 16.73 -13.48 -5.20
CA ARG A 28 17.19 -14.45 -4.21
C ARG A 28 17.81 -15.68 -4.86
N PHE A 29 18.97 -16.08 -4.34
CA PHE A 29 19.65 -17.31 -4.70
C PHE A 29 20.05 -18.10 -3.45
N ALA A 30 20.18 -19.42 -3.61
CA ALA A 30 20.71 -20.30 -2.57
C ALA A 30 21.55 -21.43 -3.17
N GLY A 31 22.53 -21.92 -2.41
CA GLY A 31 23.45 -22.96 -2.89
C GLY A 31 24.54 -23.32 -1.88
N ALA A 32 25.37 -24.30 -2.23
CA ALA A 32 26.43 -24.82 -1.37
C ALA A 32 27.69 -23.94 -1.32
N SER A 33 27.91 -23.07 -2.32
CA SER A 33 29.05 -22.16 -2.38
C SER A 33 28.60 -20.70 -2.21
N PRO A 34 29.11 -19.97 -1.20
CA PRO A 34 28.76 -18.57 -1.01
C PRO A 34 29.21 -17.68 -2.17
N GLU A 35 30.36 -17.98 -2.79
CA GLU A 35 30.90 -17.23 -3.92
C GLU A 35 29.98 -17.33 -5.14
N VAL A 36 29.54 -18.55 -5.48
CA VAL A 36 28.61 -18.78 -6.59
C VAL A 36 27.26 -18.11 -6.31
N VAL A 37 26.75 -18.19 -5.08
CA VAL A 37 25.47 -17.55 -4.72
C VAL A 37 25.55 -16.03 -4.85
N LEU A 38 26.65 -15.42 -4.40
CA LEU A 38 26.85 -13.97 -4.50
C LEU A 38 27.04 -13.50 -5.95
N ASP A 39 27.75 -14.27 -6.77
CA ASP A 39 27.93 -13.95 -8.19
C ASP A 39 26.59 -13.98 -8.94
N ARG A 40 25.77 -15.01 -8.72
CA ARG A 40 24.42 -15.10 -9.31
C ARG A 40 23.51 -13.97 -8.85
N LEU A 41 23.55 -13.63 -7.56
CA LEU A 41 22.80 -12.48 -7.03
C LEU A 41 23.19 -11.18 -7.71
N ARG A 42 24.49 -10.92 -7.89
CA ARG A 42 24.97 -9.70 -8.57
C ARG A 42 24.45 -9.60 -9.99
N HIS A 43 24.53 -10.68 -10.76
CA HIS A 43 24.02 -10.73 -12.14
C HIS A 43 22.49 -10.56 -12.19
N GLY A 44 21.75 -11.22 -11.30
CA GLY A 44 20.29 -11.06 -11.22
C GLY A 44 19.87 -9.63 -10.88
N VAL A 45 20.51 -9.01 -9.88
CA VAL A 45 20.23 -7.62 -9.50
C VAL A 45 20.59 -6.64 -10.61
N ALA A 46 21.67 -6.88 -11.36
CA ALA A 46 22.05 -6.03 -12.49
C ALA A 46 20.99 -6.05 -13.61
N ARG A 47 20.46 -7.22 -13.97
CA ARG A 47 19.38 -7.34 -14.96
C ARG A 47 18.10 -6.65 -14.52
N VAL A 48 17.66 -6.89 -13.28
CA VAL A 48 16.46 -6.24 -12.72
C VAL A 48 16.62 -4.72 -12.72
N ARG A 49 17.80 -4.23 -12.32
CA ARG A 49 18.13 -2.80 -12.35
C ARG A 49 18.02 -2.22 -13.75
N GLU A 50 18.71 -2.82 -14.73
CA GLU A 50 18.69 -2.36 -16.13
C GLU A 50 17.26 -2.29 -16.69
N ARG A 51 16.45 -3.31 -16.41
CA ARG A 51 15.05 -3.34 -16.87
C ARG A 51 14.19 -2.25 -16.20
N LEU A 52 14.33 -2.05 -14.89
CA LEU A 52 13.58 -1.03 -14.16
C LEU A 52 14.02 0.39 -14.54
N GLU A 53 15.31 0.61 -14.79
CA GLU A 53 15.84 1.90 -15.29
C GLU A 53 15.31 2.24 -16.69
N GLN A 54 15.14 1.22 -17.55
CA GLN A 54 14.48 1.40 -18.84
C GLN A 54 13.00 1.79 -18.66
N LEU A 55 12.25 1.09 -17.80
CA LEU A 55 10.85 1.41 -17.51
C LEU A 55 10.67 2.79 -16.87
N GLU A 56 11.61 3.21 -16.04
CA GLU A 56 11.65 4.56 -15.48
C GLU A 56 11.91 5.61 -16.57
N SER A 57 12.82 5.34 -17.50
CA SER A 57 13.10 6.21 -18.65
C SER A 57 11.91 6.31 -19.62
N ASP A 58 11.15 5.22 -19.77
CA ASP A 58 9.95 5.16 -20.61
C ASP A 58 8.71 5.78 -19.92
N GLY A 59 8.82 6.13 -18.63
CA GLY A 59 7.76 6.78 -17.85
C GLY A 59 6.74 5.83 -17.23
N ALA A 60 6.95 4.51 -17.31
CA ALA A 60 6.08 3.50 -16.72
C ALA A 60 6.29 3.36 -15.20
N VAL A 61 7.50 3.68 -14.72
CA VAL A 61 7.90 3.63 -13.31
C VAL A 61 8.32 5.01 -12.85
N ASP A 62 7.74 5.50 -11.75
CA ASP A 62 8.07 6.82 -11.16
C ASP A 62 9.23 6.72 -10.16
N ARG A 63 9.41 5.56 -9.53
CA ARG A 63 10.43 5.36 -8.51
C ARG A 63 10.87 3.92 -8.39
N VAL A 64 12.18 3.72 -8.26
CA VAL A 64 12.80 2.42 -7.94
C VAL A 64 13.60 2.52 -6.65
N VAL A 65 13.45 1.52 -5.77
CA VAL A 65 14.24 1.38 -4.55
C VAL A 65 14.82 -0.02 -4.48
N ILE A 66 16.14 -0.15 -4.47
CA ILE A 66 16.86 -1.42 -4.31
C ILE A 66 17.60 -1.39 -2.97
N GLN A 67 17.37 -2.40 -2.13
CA GLN A 67 17.98 -2.49 -0.81
C GLN A 67 19.39 -3.10 -0.84
N GLN A 68 20.07 -3.00 0.29
CA GLN A 68 21.31 -3.72 0.53
C GLN A 68 21.09 -5.25 0.52
N ALA A 69 22.07 -5.98 0.00
CA ALA A 69 22.07 -7.43 0.02
C ALA A 69 22.13 -7.97 1.45
N ARG A 70 21.35 -9.01 1.74
CA ARG A 70 21.44 -9.79 2.97
C ARG A 70 21.85 -11.21 2.65
N THR A 71 22.74 -11.76 3.46
CA THR A 71 23.20 -13.15 3.37
C THR A 71 22.84 -13.91 4.62
N SER A 72 22.46 -15.17 4.48
CA SER A 72 22.22 -16.08 5.59
C SER A 72 22.76 -17.48 5.28
N ILE A 73 22.96 -18.26 6.33
CA ILE A 73 23.38 -19.66 6.24
C ILE A 73 22.33 -20.49 6.94
N ASP A 74 21.79 -21.46 6.22
CA ASP A 74 20.87 -22.46 6.76
C ASP A 74 21.55 -23.82 6.85
N ARG A 75 21.02 -24.67 7.73
CA ARG A 75 21.47 -26.04 7.92
C ARG A 75 20.28 -26.96 7.64
N ASP A 76 20.17 -27.41 6.40
CA ASP A 76 19.07 -28.28 5.96
C ASP A 76 19.39 -29.76 6.21
N GLY A 77 18.49 -30.46 6.93
CA GLY A 77 18.57 -31.90 7.18
C GLY A 77 17.53 -32.41 8.21
N PRO A 78 17.26 -33.73 8.26
CA PRO A 78 16.36 -34.31 9.26
C PRO A 78 16.89 -34.07 10.69
N LYS A 79 16.01 -33.69 11.62
CA LYS A 79 16.39 -33.53 13.04
C LYS A 79 17.04 -34.82 13.57
N GLY A 80 18.25 -34.72 14.12
CA GLY A 80 18.93 -35.84 14.81
C GLY A 80 19.97 -36.61 14.00
N ARG A 81 20.43 -36.10 12.85
CA ARG A 81 21.59 -36.67 12.11
C ARG A 81 22.74 -35.66 11.97
N ASP A 82 23.97 -36.15 12.08
CA ASP A 82 25.22 -35.37 12.05
C ASP A 82 25.65 -34.81 10.68
N TRP A 83 24.83 -34.98 9.63
CA TRP A 83 25.10 -34.39 8.32
C TRP A 83 24.06 -33.31 8.00
N LEU A 84 24.28 -32.10 8.49
CA LEU A 84 23.49 -30.95 8.04
C LEU A 84 24.13 -30.37 6.78
N LYS A 85 23.38 -30.28 5.68
CA LYS A 85 23.87 -29.61 4.47
C LYS A 85 23.85 -28.10 4.72
N VAL A 86 25.02 -27.46 4.60
CA VAL A 86 25.14 -26.01 4.70
C VAL A 86 24.62 -25.40 3.41
N VAL A 87 23.62 -24.51 3.53
CA VAL A 87 23.04 -23.79 2.41
C VAL A 87 23.26 -22.30 2.63
N HIS A 88 24.04 -21.70 1.74
CA HIS A 88 24.22 -20.25 1.69
C HIS A 88 23.08 -19.63 0.91
N ARG A 89 22.55 -18.52 1.41
CA ARG A 89 21.45 -17.79 0.79
C ARG A 89 21.81 -16.32 0.72
N ALA A 90 21.46 -15.69 -0.39
CA ALA A 90 21.60 -14.25 -0.54
C ALA A 90 20.35 -13.67 -1.20
N THR A 91 19.91 -12.52 -0.69
CA THR A 91 18.68 -11.86 -1.11
C THR A 91 18.88 -10.35 -1.18
N VAL A 92 18.29 -9.71 -2.19
CA VAL A 92 18.11 -8.26 -2.29
C VAL A 92 16.63 -7.99 -2.47
N TRP A 93 16.03 -7.19 -1.59
CA TRP A 93 14.66 -6.70 -1.79
C TRP A 93 14.67 -5.43 -2.63
N PHE A 94 13.61 -5.24 -3.40
CA PHE A 94 13.38 -4.02 -4.14
C PHE A 94 11.89 -3.70 -4.25
N TRP A 95 11.61 -2.43 -4.53
CA TRP A 95 10.27 -1.94 -4.83
C TRP A 95 10.32 -1.01 -6.02
N ALA A 96 9.26 -1.02 -6.81
CA ALA A 96 9.07 -0.14 -7.95
C ALA A 96 7.64 0.38 -7.95
N ASP A 97 7.51 1.69 -8.13
CA ASP A 97 6.24 2.41 -8.17
C ASP A 97 5.82 2.56 -9.63
N PHE A 98 4.92 1.70 -10.09
CA PHE A 98 4.38 1.72 -11.45
C PHE A 98 3.20 2.69 -11.54
N VAL A 99 3.28 3.62 -12.49
CA VAL A 99 2.18 4.54 -12.87
C VAL A 99 1.47 4.08 -14.13
N ASP A 100 2.05 3.11 -14.85
CA ASP A 100 1.44 2.41 -15.97
C ASP A 100 1.13 0.95 -15.55
N PHE A 101 -0.17 0.64 -15.42
CA PHE A 101 -0.61 -0.66 -14.92
C PHE A 101 -0.53 -1.78 -15.97
N GLU A 102 -0.47 -1.42 -17.25
CA GLU A 102 -0.26 -2.38 -18.34
C GLU A 102 1.20 -2.86 -18.32
N GLU A 103 2.15 -1.92 -18.22
CA GLU A 103 3.58 -2.27 -18.07
C GLU A 103 3.87 -2.98 -16.74
N LEU A 104 3.14 -2.67 -15.67
CA LEU A 104 3.16 -3.44 -14.43
C LEU A 104 2.78 -4.91 -14.67
N GLY A 105 1.66 -5.15 -15.38
CA GLY A 105 1.20 -6.48 -15.79
C GLY A 105 2.25 -7.26 -16.58
N VAL A 106 2.84 -6.60 -17.58
CA VAL A 106 3.92 -7.16 -18.40
C VAL A 106 5.14 -7.51 -17.54
N TRP A 107 5.57 -6.61 -16.65
CA TRP A 107 6.74 -6.81 -15.81
C TRP A 107 6.55 -7.95 -14.81
N VAL A 108 5.38 -8.03 -14.16
CA VAL A 108 5.05 -9.12 -13.23
C VAL A 108 4.99 -10.46 -13.97
N GLY A 109 4.35 -10.51 -15.13
CA GLY A 109 4.26 -11.71 -15.96
C GLY A 109 5.64 -12.23 -16.39
N ARG A 110 6.54 -11.34 -16.82
CA ARG A 110 7.93 -11.70 -17.18
C ARG A 110 8.73 -12.19 -15.98
N SER A 111 8.59 -11.52 -14.83
CA SER A 111 9.31 -11.85 -13.60
C SER A 111 9.01 -13.27 -13.09
N ALA A 112 7.82 -13.82 -13.39
CA ALA A 112 7.46 -15.19 -13.01
C ALA A 112 8.35 -16.28 -13.65
N THR A 113 8.98 -15.97 -14.78
CA THR A 113 9.89 -16.89 -15.48
C THR A 113 11.37 -16.53 -15.30
N GLU A 114 11.68 -15.39 -14.67
CA GLU A 114 13.05 -14.96 -14.49
C GLU A 114 13.70 -15.66 -13.30
N GLU A 115 14.87 -16.27 -13.55
CA GLU A 115 15.57 -16.98 -12.50
C GLU A 115 16.00 -16.04 -11.35
N GLY A 116 15.56 -16.38 -10.15
CA GLY A 116 15.95 -15.71 -8.91
C GLY A 116 15.10 -14.49 -8.58
N VAL A 117 14.19 -14.04 -9.45
CA VAL A 117 13.24 -12.97 -9.15
C VAL A 117 11.97 -13.56 -8.53
N GLN A 118 11.51 -12.96 -7.44
CA GLN A 118 10.28 -13.35 -6.76
C GLN A 118 9.45 -12.10 -6.47
N VAL A 119 8.29 -11.98 -7.12
CA VAL A 119 7.28 -10.98 -6.75
C VAL A 119 6.55 -11.49 -5.51
N ARG A 120 6.51 -10.67 -4.46
CA ARG A 120 5.86 -11.01 -3.19
C ARG A 120 4.42 -10.55 -3.16
N ASP A 121 4.20 -9.30 -3.54
CA ASP A 121 2.90 -8.66 -3.57
C ASP A 121 2.94 -7.39 -4.44
N VAL A 122 1.75 -6.94 -4.81
CA VAL A 122 1.51 -5.62 -5.39
C VAL A 122 0.56 -4.88 -4.45
N SER A 123 0.98 -3.71 -3.98
CA SER A 123 0.15 -2.84 -3.15
C SER A 123 -0.28 -1.61 -3.91
N TRP A 124 -1.45 -1.06 -3.58
CA TRP A 124 -2.04 0.06 -4.30
C TRP A 124 -1.99 1.33 -3.46
N ARG A 125 -1.68 2.45 -4.11
CA ARG A 125 -1.66 3.76 -3.46
C ARG A 125 -2.18 4.86 -4.38
N LEU A 126 -2.63 5.92 -3.75
CA LEU A 126 -2.86 7.19 -4.42
C LEU A 126 -1.53 7.91 -4.68
N ALA A 127 -1.52 8.76 -5.69
CA ALA A 127 -0.51 9.79 -5.84
C ALA A 127 -0.60 10.76 -4.65
N LYS A 128 0.54 11.37 -4.30
CA LYS A 128 0.64 12.22 -3.11
C LYS A 128 -0.35 13.39 -3.14
N GLU A 129 -0.54 14.00 -4.30
CA GLU A 129 -1.45 15.13 -4.47
C GLU A 129 -2.92 14.71 -4.29
N THR A 130 -3.34 13.64 -4.97
CA THR A 130 -4.68 13.07 -4.86
C THR A 130 -4.98 12.64 -3.43
N GLN A 131 -4.02 12.01 -2.75
CA GLN A 131 -4.14 11.66 -1.34
C GLN A 131 -4.41 12.89 -0.46
N LEU A 132 -3.60 13.94 -0.59
CA LEU A 132 -3.74 15.16 0.22
C LEU A 132 -5.07 15.87 -0.04
N ASN A 133 -5.55 15.83 -1.29
CA ASN A 133 -6.82 16.42 -1.67
C ASN A 133 -8.01 15.64 -1.10
N ALA A 134 -8.02 14.30 -1.26
CA ALA A 134 -9.05 13.44 -0.70
C ALA A 134 -9.11 13.56 0.83
N GLU A 135 -7.96 13.53 1.50
CA GLU A 135 -7.86 13.72 2.95
C GLU A 135 -8.42 15.08 3.40
N ARG A 136 -8.16 16.15 2.64
CA ARG A 136 -8.70 17.48 2.93
C ARG A 136 -10.21 17.51 2.77
N GLU A 137 -10.73 16.86 1.73
CA GLU A 137 -12.16 16.76 1.46
C GLU A 137 -12.90 16.03 2.59
N VAL A 138 -12.47 14.81 2.93
CA VAL A 138 -13.17 14.00 3.94
C VAL A 138 -13.18 14.66 5.31
N ARG A 139 -12.10 15.37 5.69
CA ARG A 139 -12.06 16.12 6.96
C ARG A 139 -13.05 17.27 6.96
N GLN A 140 -13.13 18.03 5.87
CA GLN A 140 -14.09 19.13 5.77
C GLN A 140 -15.53 18.62 5.84
N GLU A 141 -15.81 17.50 5.16
CA GLU A 141 -17.15 16.95 5.12
C GLU A 141 -17.56 16.28 6.43
N ALA A 142 -16.63 15.60 7.12
CA ALA A 142 -16.88 15.09 8.46
C ALA A 142 -17.28 16.22 9.43
N VAL A 143 -16.61 17.38 9.38
CA VAL A 143 -16.97 18.56 10.19
C VAL A 143 -18.32 19.14 9.78
N ARG A 144 -18.64 19.23 8.48
CA ARG A 144 -19.96 19.69 8.02
C ARG A 144 -21.05 18.75 8.49
N GLN A 145 -20.85 17.44 8.39
CA GLN A 145 -21.80 16.43 8.85
C GLN A 145 -22.03 16.53 10.37
N ALA A 146 -20.97 16.71 11.17
CA ALA A 146 -21.10 16.95 12.61
C ALA A 146 -21.96 18.19 12.89
N LYS A 147 -21.72 19.30 12.18
CA LYS A 147 -22.51 20.53 12.34
C LYS A 147 -23.99 20.31 11.97
N VAL A 148 -24.27 19.68 10.83
CA VAL A 148 -25.64 19.38 10.40
C VAL A 148 -26.35 18.54 11.46
N ARG A 149 -25.72 17.45 11.90
CA ARG A 149 -26.27 16.56 12.93
C ARG A 149 -26.55 17.29 14.25
N ALA A 150 -25.65 18.18 14.69
CA ALA A 150 -25.88 18.98 15.89
C ALA A 150 -27.05 19.95 15.72
N GLN A 151 -27.17 20.59 14.54
CA GLN A 151 -28.28 21.48 14.23
C GLN A 151 -29.61 20.72 14.19
N ASP A 152 -29.64 19.52 13.60
CA ASP A 152 -30.84 18.66 13.57
C ASP A 152 -31.35 18.36 14.99
N TYR A 153 -30.44 18.11 15.94
CA TYR A 153 -30.80 17.91 17.35
C TYR A 153 -31.29 19.19 18.03
N ALA A 154 -30.70 20.35 17.73
CA ALA A 154 -31.14 21.63 18.27
C ALA A 154 -32.52 22.03 17.74
N ASP A 155 -32.75 21.83 16.44
CA ASP A 155 -34.01 22.13 15.75
C ASP A 155 -35.15 21.24 16.26
N ALA A 156 -34.89 19.94 16.49
CA ALA A 156 -35.87 19.02 17.06
C ALA A 156 -36.32 19.39 18.48
N LEU A 157 -35.57 20.27 19.17
CA LEU A 157 -35.84 20.75 20.51
C LEU A 157 -36.19 22.25 20.54
N ASP A 158 -36.37 22.88 19.37
CA ASP A 158 -36.63 24.33 19.20
C ASP A 158 -35.62 25.23 19.94
N LEU A 159 -34.35 24.81 19.99
CA LEU A 159 -33.31 25.50 20.77
C LEU A 159 -32.64 26.65 20.00
N GLY A 160 -32.75 26.68 18.67
CA GLY A 160 -32.12 27.68 17.80
C GLY A 160 -30.74 27.25 17.24
N PRO A 161 -29.96 28.19 16.67
CA PRO A 161 -28.73 27.87 15.96
C PRO A 161 -27.61 27.40 16.90
N VAL A 162 -26.91 26.35 16.48
CA VAL A 162 -25.76 25.81 17.22
C VAL A 162 -24.49 26.64 16.99
N SER A 163 -23.69 26.80 18.05
CA SER A 163 -22.35 27.41 17.99
C SER A 163 -21.27 26.39 18.34
N VAL A 164 -20.19 26.35 17.57
CA VAL A 164 -19.10 25.38 17.80
C VAL A 164 -18.39 25.68 19.14
N ARG A 165 -18.20 24.64 19.96
CA ARG A 165 -17.51 24.73 21.26
C ARG A 165 -16.16 24.03 21.25
N SER A 166 -16.07 22.86 20.65
CA SER A 166 -14.83 22.11 20.45
C SER A 166 -14.93 21.17 19.26
N ILE A 167 -13.79 20.87 18.65
CA ILE A 167 -13.62 19.85 17.62
C ILE A 167 -12.42 18.99 18.04
N ASN A 168 -12.61 17.69 18.07
CA ASN A 168 -11.60 16.68 18.28
C ASN A 168 -11.46 15.88 16.97
N ASP A 169 -10.29 15.97 16.36
CA ASP A 169 -9.92 15.09 15.25
C ASP A 169 -9.56 13.72 15.84
N VAL A 170 -10.43 12.73 15.60
CA VAL A 170 -10.27 11.38 16.18
C VAL A 170 -9.24 10.55 15.41
N GLY A 171 -8.76 11.06 14.28
CA GLY A 171 -7.79 10.40 13.40
C GLY A 171 -8.40 9.86 12.11
N PHE A 172 -7.55 9.34 11.24
CA PHE A 172 -7.93 8.79 9.94
C PHE A 172 -7.86 7.26 9.93
N HIS A 173 -8.71 6.63 9.12
CA HIS A 173 -8.56 5.21 8.77
C HIS A 173 -8.30 5.08 7.27
N ARG A 174 -7.32 4.24 6.91
CA ARG A 174 -7.03 3.87 5.53
C ARG A 174 -7.04 2.36 5.46
N ASP A 175 -7.94 1.85 4.64
CA ASP A 175 -7.86 0.47 4.20
C ASP A 175 -6.83 0.41 3.07
N VAL A 176 -5.72 -0.26 3.34
CA VAL A 176 -4.72 -0.56 2.31
C VAL A 176 -5.20 -1.80 1.60
N ALA A 177 -5.72 -1.66 0.38
CA ALA A 177 -6.06 -2.80 -0.45
C ALA A 177 -4.78 -3.54 -0.84
N TYR A 178 -4.68 -4.81 -0.44
CA TYR A 178 -3.62 -5.71 -0.90
C TYR A 178 -4.22 -6.62 -1.97
N ALA A 179 -3.68 -6.57 -3.19
CA ALA A 179 -3.96 -7.63 -4.15
C ALA A 179 -3.18 -8.88 -3.73
N SER A 180 -3.88 -9.90 -3.24
CA SER A 180 -3.27 -11.21 -2.96
C SER A 180 -3.26 -12.04 -4.25
N MET A 181 -2.08 -12.22 -4.84
CA MET A 181 -1.92 -13.08 -6.01
C MET A 181 -1.99 -14.56 -5.60
N ALA A 182 -3.05 -15.26 -6.03
CA ALA A 182 -3.12 -16.71 -5.96
C ALA A 182 -2.38 -17.31 -7.17
N VAL A 183 -1.20 -17.90 -6.96
CA VAL A 183 -0.43 -18.57 -8.03
C VAL A 183 -0.89 -20.03 -8.15
N GLY A 184 -1.69 -20.33 -9.18
CA GLY A 184 -2.02 -21.70 -9.61
C GLY A 184 -1.01 -22.24 -10.65
N PRO A 185 -0.86 -23.56 -10.81
CA PRO A 185 0.09 -24.12 -11.76
C PRO A 185 -0.56 -24.29 -13.13
N GLU A 186 -0.32 -23.37 -14.07
CA GLU A 186 -0.31 -23.68 -15.50
C GLU A 186 0.46 -22.59 -16.26
N VAL A 187 1.49 -23.01 -16.99
CA VAL A 187 2.36 -22.16 -17.80
C VAL A 187 1.97 -22.34 -19.26
N GLU A 188 1.08 -21.47 -19.74
CA GLU A 188 0.92 -21.14 -21.15
C GLU A 188 1.11 -19.62 -21.24
N LEU A 189 2.06 -19.18 -22.09
CA LEU A 189 2.40 -17.79 -22.45
C LEU A 189 1.75 -16.75 -21.52
N ALA A 190 2.48 -16.31 -20.49
CA ALA A 190 1.96 -15.40 -19.46
C ALA A 190 1.11 -14.30 -20.11
N PRO A 191 -0.23 -14.37 -20.01
CA PRO A 191 -1.07 -13.30 -20.51
C PRO A 191 -0.63 -12.04 -19.77
N GLU A 192 -0.65 -10.90 -20.45
CA GLU A 192 -0.51 -9.59 -19.80
C GLU A 192 -1.42 -9.63 -18.56
N LEU A 193 -0.79 -9.61 -17.38
CA LEU A 193 -1.52 -9.80 -16.15
C LEU A 193 -2.30 -8.50 -15.92
N ALA A 194 -3.55 -8.46 -16.35
CA ALA A 194 -4.40 -7.30 -16.19
C ALA A 194 -4.76 -7.14 -14.72
N PHE A 195 -4.41 -5.99 -14.15
CA PHE A 195 -4.79 -5.62 -12.79
C PHE A 195 -6.11 -4.84 -12.82
N ASP A 196 -7.05 -5.26 -11.98
CA ASP A 196 -8.30 -4.55 -11.70
C ASP A 196 -8.39 -4.33 -10.18
N PRO A 197 -7.64 -3.36 -9.64
CA PRO A 197 -7.60 -3.12 -8.21
C PRO A 197 -8.86 -2.41 -7.70
N ASP A 198 -9.31 -2.78 -6.50
CA ASP A 198 -10.38 -2.07 -5.82
C ASP A 198 -10.02 -0.60 -5.56
N ASP A 199 -11.03 0.25 -5.50
CA ASP A 199 -10.89 1.64 -5.08
C ASP A 199 -10.31 1.73 -3.66
N ILE A 200 -9.56 2.81 -3.40
CA ILE A 200 -9.00 3.12 -2.10
C ILE A 200 -9.98 4.00 -1.33
N THR A 201 -10.54 3.46 -0.25
CA THR A 201 -11.35 4.24 0.68
C THR A 201 -10.48 5.20 1.49
N VAL A 202 -10.75 6.50 1.35
CA VAL A 202 -10.21 7.56 2.22
C VAL A 202 -11.33 8.02 3.14
N SER A 203 -11.10 8.04 4.45
CA SER A 203 -12.13 8.42 5.43
C SER A 203 -11.58 9.31 6.54
N ALA A 204 -12.47 10.13 7.10
CA ALA A 204 -12.19 10.91 8.30
C ALA A 204 -13.38 10.91 9.25
N GLU A 205 -13.07 11.03 10.53
CA GLU A 205 -14.02 11.12 11.61
C GLU A 205 -13.64 12.27 12.55
N VAL A 206 -14.64 12.99 13.04
CA VAL A 206 -14.48 14.07 14.02
C VAL A 206 -15.53 13.92 15.12
N GLU A 207 -15.13 14.25 16.34
CA GLU A 207 -16.05 14.47 17.45
C GLU A 207 -16.14 15.96 17.72
N ALA A 208 -17.36 16.49 17.78
CA ALA A 208 -17.57 17.92 17.98
C ALA A 208 -18.62 18.16 19.06
N ALA A 209 -18.39 19.21 19.83
CA ALA A 209 -19.35 19.73 20.80
C ALA A 209 -19.86 21.08 20.28
N PHE A 210 -21.17 21.26 20.35
CA PHE A 210 -21.84 22.50 20.02
C PHE A 210 -22.68 22.99 21.19
N ALA A 211 -22.75 24.31 21.37
CA ALA A 211 -23.55 24.95 22.40
C ALA A 211 -24.77 25.63 21.78
N VAL A 212 -25.88 25.66 22.53
CA VAL A 212 -27.09 26.41 22.19
C VAL A 212 -27.56 27.23 23.40
N GLY A 213 -28.04 28.45 23.14
CA GLY A 213 -28.51 29.38 24.15
C GLY A 213 -27.37 30.15 24.84
N SER A 214 -27.05 31.32 24.31
CA SER A 214 -26.20 32.36 24.94
C SER A 214 -27.05 33.57 25.29
#